data_AF-A0A137QKU4-F1
#
_entry.id   AF-A0A137QKU4-F1
#
_cell.length_a   1.000
_cell.length_b   1.000
_cell.length_c   1.000
_cell.angle_alpha   90.00
_cell.angle_beta   90.00
_cell.angle_gamma   90.00
#
_symmetry.space_group_name_H-M   'P 1'
#
loop_
_entity.id
_entity.type
_entity.pdbx_description
1 polymer ?
#
loop_
_entity_poly.entity_id
_entity_poly.type
_entity_poly.pdbx_seq_one_letter_code
_entity_poly.pdbx_strand_id
1 'polypeptide(L)'
;MLSLFPPPGPTLHPFSTLLVKGPYHKSAPFHLAIGHVLETPENEVLIISPSQSQLKEKLVSGLDEWLTSSGTSSKVRAAMSRIVILLGYSALHHPA
;
A
#
# COMPACT_ATOMS: atom_id res chain seq x y z
N MET A 1 -5.60 11.15 8.32
CA MET A 1 -5.14 10.28 9.41
C MET A 1 -5.62 8.85 9.23
N LEU A 2 -5.00 8.13 8.30
CA LEU A 2 -4.95 6.68 8.29
C LEU A 2 -3.52 6.31 8.66
N SER A 3 -3.29 6.15 9.96
CA SER A 3 -1.99 5.74 10.50
C SER A 3 -1.95 4.21 10.57
N LEU A 4 -0.76 3.62 10.39
CA LEU A 4 -0.50 2.22 10.79
C LEU A 4 -0.85 1.97 12.26
N PHE A 5 -0.89 3.05 13.04
CA PHE A 5 -1.24 3.06 14.43
C PHE A 5 -2.59 3.79 14.58
N PRO A 6 -3.71 3.09 14.75
CA PRO A 6 -4.98 3.74 15.00
C PRO A 6 -4.84 4.72 16.20
N PRO A 7 -5.48 5.90 16.16
CA PRO A 7 -5.41 6.86 17.26
C PRO A 7 -5.71 6.18 18.61
N PRO A 8 -4.94 6.48 19.67
CA PRO A 8 -3.96 7.57 19.83
C PRO A 8 -2.52 7.19 19.40
N GLY A 9 -2.37 6.32 18.41
CA GLY A 9 -1.09 5.88 17.88
C GLY A 9 -0.24 6.98 17.22
N PRO A 10 1.09 6.79 17.15
CA PRO A 10 2.00 7.74 16.55
C PRO A 10 1.68 8.00 15.08
N THR A 11 1.89 9.23 14.64
CA THR A 11 1.86 9.60 13.22
C THR A 11 3.23 9.40 12.59
N LEU A 12 3.26 9.06 11.31
CA LEU A 12 4.51 9.06 10.55
C LEU A 12 4.91 10.51 10.24
N HIS A 13 6.21 10.80 10.33
CA HIS A 13 6.77 12.06 9.83
C HIS A 13 6.63 12.15 8.30
N PRO A 14 6.71 13.34 7.69
CA PRO A 14 6.74 13.48 6.24
C PRO A 14 7.88 12.66 5.63
N PHE A 15 7.59 11.91 4.57
CA PHE A 15 8.57 11.09 3.85
C PHE A 15 8.35 11.17 2.33
N SER A 16 9.43 11.08 1.56
CA SER A 16 9.40 10.96 0.09
C SER A 16 9.48 9.50 -0.36
N THR A 17 10.02 8.63 0.50
CA THR A 17 10.20 7.21 0.25
C THR A 17 10.08 6.46 1.57
N LEU A 18 9.37 5.34 1.56
CA LEU A 18 9.16 4.50 2.74
C LEU A 18 9.42 3.04 2.37
N LEU A 19 10.42 2.43 3.00
CA LEU A 19 10.67 0.99 2.90
C LEU A 19 9.93 0.27 4.03
N VAL A 20 8.94 -0.54 3.69
CA VAL A 20 8.20 -1.37 4.64
C VAL A 20 8.79 -2.78 4.61
N LYS A 21 9.49 -3.17 5.68
CA LYS A 21 10.10 -4.50 5.81
C LYS A 21 9.75 -5.13 7.14
N GLY A 22 9.09 -6.29 7.11
CA GLY A 22 8.69 -7.01 8.33
C GLY A 22 7.44 -7.86 8.14
N PRO A 23 6.97 -8.56 9.20
CA PRO A 23 5.76 -9.35 9.19
C PRO A 23 4.51 -8.45 9.28
N TYR A 24 4.41 -7.49 8.37
CA TYR A 24 3.26 -6.59 8.31
C TYR A 24 2.04 -7.29 7.73
N HIS A 25 0.86 -6.79 8.11
CA HIS A 25 -0.37 -7.21 7.46
C HIS A 25 -0.31 -6.91 5.96
N LYS A 26 -0.87 -7.80 5.15
CA LYS A 26 -0.78 -7.72 3.68
C LYS A 26 -1.39 -6.45 3.06
N SER A 27 -2.35 -5.82 3.75
CA SER A 27 -2.94 -4.55 3.35
C SER A 27 -2.15 -3.33 3.83
N ALA A 28 -1.19 -3.48 4.74
CA ALA A 28 -0.46 -2.36 5.34
C ALA A 28 0.14 -1.40 4.30
N PRO A 29 0.74 -1.86 3.17
CA PRO A 29 1.20 -0.97 2.11
C PRO A 29 0.09 -0.11 1.49
N PHE A 30 -1.12 -0.64 1.37
CA PHE A 30 -2.28 0.08 0.82
C PHE A 30 -2.85 1.09 1.82
N HIS A 31 -2.93 0.73 3.10
CA HIS A 31 -3.31 1.69 4.15
C HIS A 31 -2.37 2.88 4.17
N LEU A 32 -1.06 2.63 4.09
CA LEU A 32 -0.03 3.66 4.03
C LEU A 32 -0.15 4.52 2.78
N ALA A 33 -0.28 3.90 1.61
CA ALA A 33 -0.38 4.62 0.34
C ALA A 33 -1.64 5.49 0.28
N ILE A 34 -2.80 4.95 0.68
CA ILE A 34 -4.04 5.71 0.75
C ILE A 34 -3.93 6.85 1.77
N GLY A 35 -3.38 6.58 2.96
CA GLY A 35 -3.19 7.59 4.00
C GLY A 35 -2.34 8.77 3.50
N HIS A 36 -1.22 8.46 2.85
CA HIS A 36 -0.32 9.47 2.27
C HIS A 36 -1.02 10.30 1.19
N VAL A 37 -1.64 9.66 0.20
CA VAL A 37 -2.31 10.35 -0.92
C VAL A 37 -3.53 11.17 -0.48
N LEU A 38 -4.19 10.79 0.63
CA LEU A 38 -5.28 11.58 1.21
C LEU A 38 -4.76 12.84 1.93
N GLU A 39 -3.55 12.81 2.47
CA GLU A 39 -2.94 13.96 3.17
C GLU A 39 -2.17 14.86 2.22
N THR A 40 -1.61 14.32 1.13
CA THR A 40 -0.92 15.05 0.08
C THR A 40 -1.54 14.75 -1.29
N PRO A 41 -2.62 15.44 -1.68
CA PRO A 41 -3.36 15.14 -2.91
C PRO A 41 -2.55 15.31 -4.20
N GLU A 42 -1.51 16.13 -4.18
CA GLU A 42 -0.67 16.37 -5.35
C GLU A 42 0.34 15.23 -5.60
N ASN A 43 0.48 14.30 -4.66
CA ASN A 43 1.48 13.23 -4.73
C ASN A 43 0.88 11.91 -5.25
N GLU A 44 1.73 11.15 -5.92
CA GLU A 44 1.48 9.77 -6.31
C GLU A 44 2.32 8.82 -5.46
N VAL A 45 1.84 7.58 -5.28
CA VAL A 45 2.56 6.55 -4.54
C VAL A 45 2.90 5.39 -5.46
N LEU A 46 4.16 4.99 -5.42
CA LEU A 46 4.68 3.83 -6.14
C LEU A 46 4.88 2.66 -5.16
N ILE A 47 4.10 1.60 -5.33
CA ILE A 47 4.28 0.34 -4.58
C ILE A 47 5.12 -0.60 -5.44
N ILE A 48 6.28 -1.00 -4.93
CA ILE A 48 7.15 -1.99 -5.59
C ILE A 48 7.03 -3.32 -4.86
N SER A 49 6.61 -4.37 -5.57
CA SER A 49 6.55 -5.74 -5.05
C SER A 49 7.47 -6.67 -5.83
N PRO A 50 8.23 -7.56 -5.16
CA PRO A 50 9.05 -8.57 -5.84
C PRO A 50 8.24 -9.71 -6.48
N SER A 51 6.93 -9.81 -6.19
CA SER A 51 6.05 -10.81 -6.80
C SER A 51 4.63 -10.30 -6.93
N GLN A 52 4.12 -10.24 -8.16
CA GLN A 52 2.72 -9.92 -8.43
C GLN A 52 1.78 -10.97 -7.87
N SER A 53 2.09 -12.24 -8.14
CA SER A 53 1.23 -13.37 -7.79
C SER A 53 1.04 -13.45 -6.28
N GLN A 54 2.12 -13.35 -5.50
CA GLN A 54 2.02 -13.38 -4.04
C GLN A 54 1.31 -12.16 -3.47
N LEU A 55 1.53 -10.96 -4.04
CA LEU A 55 0.82 -9.76 -3.58
C LEU A 55 -0.68 -9.90 -3.83
N LYS A 56 -1.07 -10.28 -5.05
CA LYS A 56 -2.47 -10.46 -5.43
C LYS A 56 -3.13 -11.56 -4.62
N GLU A 57 -2.48 -12.72 -4.49
CA GLU A 57 -2.96 -13.83 -3.69
C GLU A 57 -3.16 -13.40 -2.23
N LYS A 58 -2.19 -12.71 -1.62
CA LYS A 58 -2.33 -12.24 -0.24
C LYS A 58 -3.47 -11.24 -0.09
N LEU A 59 -3.68 -10.34 -1.04
CA LEU A 59 -4.80 -9.38 -1.00
C LEU A 59 -6.17 -10.03 -1.21
N VAL A 60 -6.26 -11.05 -2.06
CA VAL A 60 -7.53 -11.76 -2.33
C VAL A 60 -7.87 -12.76 -1.23
N SER A 61 -6.87 -13.52 -0.76
CA SER A 61 -7.04 -14.60 0.23
C SER A 61 -7.36 -14.11 1.64
N GLY A 62 -7.19 -12.84 1.93
CA GLY A 62 -7.80 -12.24 3.11
C GLY A 62 -8.45 -10.99 2.68
N LEU A 63 -9.76 -11.11 2.57
CA LEU A 63 -10.72 -10.02 2.70
C LEU A 63 -10.30 -9.18 3.90
N ASP A 64 -9.52 -8.15 3.60
CA ASP A 64 -9.23 -7.13 4.57
C ASP A 64 -10.53 -6.35 4.73
N GLU A 65 -11.13 -6.48 5.91
CA GLU A 65 -12.41 -5.87 6.26
C GLU A 65 -12.35 -4.34 6.15
N TRP A 66 -11.16 -3.75 6.36
CA TRP A 66 -10.95 -2.33 6.16
C TRP A 66 -10.97 -1.95 4.68
N LEU A 67 -10.27 -2.68 3.81
CA LEU A 67 -10.32 -2.42 2.36
C LEU A 67 -11.73 -2.63 1.81
N THR A 68 -12.45 -3.62 2.32
CA THR A 68 -13.81 -3.95 1.91
C THR A 68 -14.79 -2.85 2.33
N SER A 69 -14.70 -2.36 3.57
CA SER A 69 -15.54 -1.27 4.07
C SER A 69 -15.16 0.09 3.46
N SER A 70 -13.87 0.38 3.36
CA SER A 70 -13.34 1.67 2.89
C SER A 70 -13.39 1.83 1.36
N GLY A 71 -13.44 0.74 0.60
CA GLY A 71 -13.53 0.76 -0.87
C GLY A 71 -14.80 1.41 -1.41
N THR A 72 -15.85 1.53 -0.57
CA THR A 72 -17.09 2.25 -0.92
C THR A 72 -16.95 3.77 -0.82
N SER A 73 -15.93 4.26 -0.12
CA SER A 73 -15.67 5.70 0.04
C SER A 73 -15.13 6.30 -1.25
N SER A 74 -15.81 7.34 -1.76
CA SER A 74 -15.38 8.09 -2.94
C SER A 74 -13.97 8.69 -2.77
N LYS A 75 -13.63 9.12 -1.55
CA LYS A 75 -12.29 9.64 -1.21
C LYS A 75 -11.21 8.57 -1.36
N VAL A 76 -11.48 7.36 -0.89
CA VAL A 76 -10.54 6.24 -0.99
C VAL A 76 -10.39 5.78 -2.43
N ARG A 77 -11.48 5.72 -3.20
CA ARG A 77 -11.43 5.40 -4.64
C ARG A 77 -10.59 6.42 -5.43
N ALA A 78 -10.76 7.71 -5.15
CA ALA A 78 -9.94 8.77 -5.76
C ALA A 78 -8.47 8.74 -5.29
N ALA A 79 -8.19 8.27 -4.07
CA ALA A 79 -6.82 8.03 -3.63
C ALA A 79 -6.20 6.83 -4.38
N MET A 80 -6.95 5.75 -4.57
CA MET A 80 -6.46 4.55 -5.26
C MET A 80 -6.03 4.80 -6.71
N SER A 81 -6.65 5.75 -7.43
CA SER A 81 -6.24 6.05 -8.81
C SER A 81 -4.85 6.67 -8.94
N ARG A 82 -4.26 7.15 -7.83
CA ARG A 82 -2.91 7.74 -7.76
C ARG A 82 -1.87 6.78 -7.17
N ILE A 83 -2.25 5.52 -6.97
CA ILE A 83 -1.37 4.47 -6.48
C ILE A 83 -0.99 3.59 -7.66
N VAL A 84 0.28 3.60 -8.03
CA VAL A 84 0.84 2.78 -9.10
C VAL A 84 1.56 1.59 -8.47
N ILE A 85 1.25 0.39 -8.95
CA ILE A 85 1.93 -0.84 -8.50
C ILE A 85 2.92 -1.27 -9.58
N LEU A 86 4.21 -1.14 -9.30
CA LEU A 86 5.25 -1.75 -10.12
C LEU A 86 5.61 -3.12 -9.56
N LEU A 87 5.59 -4.07 -10.46
CA LEU A 87 5.88 -5.46 -10.17
C LEU A 87 7.30 -5.69 -10.63
N GLY A 88 8.20 -5.91 -9.67
CA GLY A 88 9.55 -6.29 -9.97
C GLY A 88 9.51 -7.58 -10.78
N TYR A 89 9.87 -7.50 -12.05
CA TYR A 89 10.32 -8.69 -12.77
C TYR A 89 11.53 -9.21 -12.01
N SER A 90 11.51 -10.50 -11.65
CA SER A 90 12.71 -11.21 -11.21
C SER A 90 13.72 -11.23 -12.36
N ALA A 91 14.45 -10.13 -12.56
CA ALA A 91 15.59 -10.05 -13.45
C ALA A 91 16.83 -10.60 -12.74
N LEU A 92 16.77 -11.84 -12.25
CA LEU A 92 17.91 -12.62 -11.79
C LEU A 92 17.69 -14.11 -12.12
N HIS A 93 17.39 -14.40 -13.38
CA HIS A 93 17.75 -15.68 -13.98
C HIS A 93 18.93 -15.40 -14.91
N HIS A 94 20.14 -15.38 -14.34
CA HIS A 94 21.37 -15.57 -15.11
C HIS A 94 21.60 -17.09 -15.13
N PRO A 95 21.34 -17.81 -16.24
CA PRO A 95 21.90 -19.15 -16.38
C PRO A 95 23.41 -18.99 -16.57
N ALA A 96 24.17 -19.57 -15.65
CA ALA A 96 25.58 -19.89 -15.83
C ALA A 96 25.69 -21.41 -15.93
#